data_AF-A0A7X9J5H2-F1
#
_entry.id   AF-A0A7X9J5H2-F1
#
_cell.length_a   1.000
_cell.length_b   1.000
_cell.length_c   1.000
_cell.angle_alpha   90.00
_cell.angle_beta   90.00
_cell.angle_gamma   90.00
#
_symmetry.space_group_name_H-M   'P 1'
#
loop_
_entity.id
_entity.type
_entity.pdbx_description
1 polymer ?
#
loop_
_entity_poly.entity_id
_entity_poly.type
_entity_poly.pdbx_seq_one_letter_code
_entity_poly.pdbx_strand_id
1 'polypeptide(L)'
;VRAMYDETVDFIAGEGYPGDSDGSGMITLNDIKLALRIGAGFGDSAGGGVVFENADADASGRIDFRDAALIARYMYGLQTTMP
;
A
#
# COMPACT_ATOMS: atom_id res chain seq x y z
N VAL A 1 18.65 -5.87 -10.27
CA VAL A 1 17.40 -6.68 -10.33
C VAL A 1 16.48 -5.98 -11.32
N ARG A 2 16.05 -6.66 -12.38
CA ARG A 2 15.24 -6.08 -13.46
C ARG A 2 13.77 -6.29 -13.10
N ALA A 3 13.05 -5.23 -12.78
CA ALA A 3 11.61 -5.31 -12.55
C ALA A 3 10.94 -5.86 -13.83
N MET A 4 10.27 -7.00 -13.69
CA MET A 4 9.55 -7.67 -14.76
C MET A 4 8.14 -7.08 -14.72
N TYR A 5 7.76 -6.33 -15.77
CA TYR A 5 6.43 -5.73 -15.89
C TYR A 5 5.43 -6.84 -16.23
N ASP A 6 4.67 -7.28 -15.22
CA ASP A 6 3.41 -8.00 -15.42
C ASP A 6 2.30 -6.95 -15.65
N GLU A 7 1.26 -7.32 -16.41
CA GLU A 7 0.14 -6.42 -16.74
C GLU A 7 -0.70 -6.05 -15.51
N THR A 8 -0.50 -6.77 -14.40
CA THR A 8 -0.81 -6.30 -13.05
C THR A 8 0.46 -5.67 -12.48
N VAL A 9 0.41 -4.39 -12.13
CA VAL A 9 1.59 -3.66 -11.65
C VAL A 9 1.88 -4.03 -10.18
N ASP A 10 1.95 -5.32 -9.89
CA ASP A 10 2.16 -5.84 -8.55
C ASP A 10 3.67 -5.84 -8.26
N PHE A 11 4.07 -5.18 -7.18
CA PHE A 11 5.47 -5.05 -6.81
C PHE A 11 5.80 -5.99 -5.65
N ILE A 12 6.86 -6.80 -5.79
CA ILE A 12 7.35 -7.63 -4.68
C ILE A 12 8.03 -6.71 -3.66
N ALA A 13 7.32 -6.41 -2.59
CA ALA A 13 7.76 -5.51 -1.54
C ALA A 13 8.60 -6.26 -0.49
N GLY A 14 8.21 -7.49 -0.17
CA GLY A 14 8.71 -8.23 1.01
C GLY A 14 7.91 -7.87 2.27
N GLU A 15 7.94 -8.73 3.29
CA GLU A 15 7.13 -8.50 4.50
C GLU A 15 7.56 -7.21 5.22
N GLY A 16 6.57 -6.39 5.60
CA GLY A 16 6.79 -5.15 6.36
C GLY A 16 7.19 -3.95 5.50
N TYR A 17 6.97 -3.99 4.19
CA TYR A 17 7.26 -2.84 3.32
C TYR A 17 6.16 -1.78 3.43
N PRO A 18 6.52 -0.47 3.42
CA PRO A 18 5.54 0.59 3.29
C PRO A 18 4.69 0.38 2.04
N GLY A 19 3.38 0.45 2.21
CA GLY A 19 2.37 0.22 1.18
C GLY A 19 1.85 -1.21 1.04
N ASP A 20 2.44 -2.21 1.69
CA ASP A 20 1.92 -3.58 1.78
C ASP A 20 0.87 -3.66 2.91
N SER A 21 -0.29 -3.07 2.64
CA SER A 21 -1.33 -2.82 3.64
C SER A 21 -1.99 -4.09 4.15
N ASP A 22 -1.99 -5.18 3.37
CA ASP A 22 -2.48 -6.49 3.80
C ASP A 22 -1.37 -7.45 4.26
N GLY A 23 -0.10 -7.04 4.21
CA GLY A 23 1.03 -7.85 4.67
C GLY A 23 1.30 -9.08 3.80
N SER A 24 0.84 -9.08 2.54
CA SER A 24 1.03 -10.19 1.61
C SER A 24 2.45 -10.28 1.04
N GLY A 25 3.29 -9.28 1.30
CA GLY A 25 4.61 -9.11 0.71
C GLY A 25 4.56 -8.56 -0.73
N MET A 26 3.37 -8.17 -1.21
CA MET A 26 3.16 -7.60 -2.53
C MET A 26 2.40 -6.28 -2.41
N ILE A 27 2.87 -5.24 -3.10
CA ILE A 27 2.10 -4.00 -3.25
C ILE A 27 1.19 -4.16 -4.47
N THR A 28 -0.11 -4.16 -4.23
CA THR A 28 -1.16 -4.42 -5.21
C THR A 28 -2.25 -3.33 -5.18
N LEU A 29 -3.22 -3.45 -6.09
CA LEU A 29 -4.42 -2.61 -6.05
C LEU A 29 -5.24 -2.80 -4.76
N ASN A 30 -5.13 -3.96 -4.09
CA ASN A 30 -5.83 -4.22 -2.84
C ASN A 30 -5.35 -3.29 -1.73
N ASP A 31 -4.03 -3.06 -1.66
CA ASP A 31 -3.43 -2.19 -0.66
C ASP A 31 -3.89 -0.74 -0.79
N ILE A 32 -3.98 -0.26 -2.03
CA ILE A 32 -4.54 1.06 -2.33
C ILE A 32 -5.98 1.15 -1.82
N LYS A 33 -6.80 0.12 -2.04
CA LYS A 33 -8.20 0.10 -1.60
C LYS A 33 -8.31 0.06 -0.07
N LEU A 34 -7.44 -0.69 0.60
CA LEU A 34 -7.40 -0.76 2.05
C LEU A 34 -7.02 0.59 2.65
N ALA A 35 -5.93 1.20 2.19
CA ALA A 35 -5.52 2.54 2.64
C ALA A 35 -6.63 3.59 2.40
N LEU A 36 -7.27 3.59 1.22
CA LEU A 36 -8.40 4.50 0.92
C LEU A 36 -9.58 4.30 1.87
N ARG A 37 -9.90 3.04 2.16
CA ARG A 37 -11.03 2.70 3.00
C ARG A 37 -10.82 3.21 4.43
N ILE A 38 -9.64 2.94 5.00
CA ILE A 38 -9.27 3.40 6.34
C ILE A 38 -9.21 4.93 6.37
N GLY A 39 -8.56 5.56 5.39
CA GLY A 39 -8.48 7.02 5.28
C GLY A 39 -9.83 7.72 5.12
N ALA A 40 -10.81 7.05 4.51
CA ALA A 40 -12.20 7.51 4.43
C ALA A 40 -13.01 7.29 5.72
N GLY A 41 -12.41 6.71 6.77
CA GLY A 41 -13.07 6.45 8.06
C GLY A 41 -13.94 5.20 8.08
N PHE A 42 -13.94 4.40 7.01
CA PHE A 42 -14.49 3.05 7.07
C PHE A 42 -13.43 2.20 7.76
N GLY A 43 -13.58 1.96 9.07
CA GLY A 43 -12.65 1.12 9.82
C GLY A 43 -12.46 -0.28 9.19
N ASP A 44 -11.55 -1.07 9.75
CA ASP A 44 -11.28 -2.46 9.32
C ASP A 44 -12.41 -3.44 9.71
N SER A 45 -13.66 -3.04 9.51
CA SER A 45 -14.84 -3.85 9.78
C SER A 45 -15.04 -4.96 8.74
N ALA A 46 -14.22 -5.01 7.69
CA ALA A 46 -14.24 -6.11 6.71
C ALA A 46 -13.27 -7.25 7.02
N GLY A 47 -12.52 -7.18 8.12
CA GLY A 47 -11.59 -8.25 8.49
C GLY A 47 -10.52 -8.47 7.43
N GLY A 48 -10.04 -7.38 6.82
CA GLY A 48 -9.06 -7.43 5.74
C GLY A 48 -7.64 -7.74 6.23
N GLY A 49 -7.41 -7.73 7.56
CA GLY A 49 -6.09 -8.00 8.11
C GLY A 49 -5.11 -6.87 7.81
N VAL A 50 -5.56 -5.61 7.95
CA VAL A 50 -4.71 -4.46 7.62
C VAL A 50 -3.53 -4.40 8.58
N VAL A 51 -2.32 -4.32 8.03
CA VAL A 51 -1.09 -4.02 8.76
C VAL A 51 -0.94 -2.51 8.82
N PHE A 52 -1.38 -1.90 9.94
CA PHE A 52 -1.43 -0.44 10.08
C PHE A 52 -0.10 0.25 9.84
N GLU A 53 1.00 -0.37 10.26
CA GLU A 53 2.36 0.14 10.09
C GLU A 53 2.78 0.22 8.62
N ASN A 54 2.35 -0.75 7.81
CA ASN A 54 2.64 -0.76 6.37
C ASN A 54 1.68 0.16 5.62
N ALA A 55 0.41 0.23 6.06
CA ALA A 55 -0.61 1.06 5.42
C ALA A 55 -0.37 2.57 5.62
N ASP A 56 0.35 2.96 6.68
CA ASP A 56 0.88 4.31 6.92
C ASP A 56 2.17 4.53 6.10
N ALA A 57 1.99 4.60 4.77
CA ALA A 57 3.08 4.63 3.81
C ALA A 57 3.96 5.89 3.91
N ASP A 58 3.48 6.99 4.51
CA ASP A 58 4.27 8.18 4.78
C ASP A 58 4.79 8.30 6.23
N ALA A 59 4.54 7.28 7.06
CA ALA A 59 4.91 7.23 8.48
C ALA A 59 4.44 8.45 9.27
N SER A 60 3.30 9.04 8.91
CA SER A 60 2.72 10.18 9.63
C SER A 60 2.06 9.79 10.94
N GLY A 61 1.91 8.49 11.21
CA GLY A 61 1.18 7.92 12.34
C GLY A 61 -0.32 7.84 12.09
N ARG A 62 -0.78 8.05 10.85
CA ARG A 62 -2.19 8.04 10.45
C ARG A 62 -2.31 7.48 9.04
N ILE A 63 -3.31 6.64 8.82
CA ILE A 63 -3.67 6.19 7.47
C ILE A 63 -4.68 7.17 6.89
N ASP A 64 -4.32 7.87 5.82
CA ASP A 64 -5.16 8.80 5.10
C ASP A 64 -5.07 8.66 3.56
N PHE A 65 -5.75 9.54 2.82
CA PHE A 65 -5.78 9.49 1.36
C PHE A 65 -4.40 9.68 0.70
N ARG A 66 -3.43 10.27 1.39
CA ARG A 66 -2.06 10.46 0.94
C ARG A 66 -1.32 9.15 0.88
N ASP A 67 -1.52 8.27 1.85
CA ASP A 67 -0.91 6.93 1.84
C ASP A 67 -1.38 6.15 0.63
N ALA A 68 -2.69 6.12 0.38
CA ALA A 68 -3.25 5.49 -0.81
C ALA A 68 -2.67 6.07 -2.11
N ALA A 69 -2.48 7.39 -2.17
CA ALA A 69 -1.88 8.05 -3.33
C ALA A 69 -0.39 7.70 -3.48
N LEU A 70 0.37 7.58 -2.40
CA LEU A 70 1.77 7.16 -2.43
C LEU A 70 1.91 5.72 -2.89
N ILE A 71 1.09 4.82 -2.37
CA ILE A 71 1.02 3.41 -2.79
C ILE A 71 0.71 3.33 -4.28
N ALA A 72 -0.30 4.06 -4.76
CA ALA A 72 -0.62 4.11 -6.18
C ALA A 72 0.52 4.68 -7.02
N ARG A 73 1.17 5.77 -6.59
CA ARG A 73 2.29 6.37 -7.32
C ARG A 73 3.48 5.41 -7.44
N TYR A 74 3.78 4.68 -6.37
CA TYR A 74 4.82 3.66 -6.39
C TYR A 74 4.46 2.51 -7.33
N MET A 75 3.24 1.97 -7.19
CA MET A 75 2.70 0.91 -8.03
C MET A 75 2.81 1.28 -9.52
N TYR A 76 2.37 2.47 -9.93
CA TYR A 76 2.44 2.92 -11.32
C TYR A 76 3.82 3.46 -11.76
N GLY A 77 4.87 3.32 -10.95
CA GLY A 77 6.22 3.78 -11.28
C GLY A 77 6.37 5.30 -11.37
N LEU A 78 5.39 6.06 -10.86
CA LEU A 78 5.45 7.52 -10.72
C LEU A 78 6.32 7.97 -9.53
N GLN A 79 6.72 7.00 -8.70
CA GLN A 79 7.66 7.16 -7.58
C GLN A 79 8.45 5.85 -7.41
N THR A 80 9.73 5.96 -7.04
CA THR A 80 10.63 4.80 -6.95
C THR A 80 10.89 4.31 -5.53
N THR A 81 10.46 5.07 -4.51
CA THR A 81 10.67 4.77 -3.08
C THR A 81 9.53 5.35 -2.24
N MET A 82 9.16 4.68 -1.15
CA MET A 82 8.30 5.24 -0.10
C MET A 82 9.18 5.64 1.10
N PRO A 83 8.75 6.64 1.91
CA PRO A 83 9.42 7.08 3.14
C PRO A 83 9.76 5.96 4.13
#